data_AF-A0AAE3AA78-F1
#
_entry.id   AF-A0AAE3AA78-F1
#
_cell.length_a   1.000
_cell.length_b   1.000
_cell.length_c   1.000
_cell.angle_alpha   90.00
_cell.angle_beta   90.00
_cell.angle_gamma   90.00
#
_symmetry.space_group_name_H-M   'P 1'
#
loop_
_entity.id
_entity.type
_entity.pdbx_description
1 polymer ?
#
loop_
_entity_poly.entity_id
_entity_poly.type
_entity_poly.pdbx_seq_one_letter_code
_entity_poly.pdbx_strand_id
1 'polypeptide(L)' 'MLFLEYLQCSACQKAKKWLDEHQISCEDRHIMENNPTSDQMRIGA' A
#
# COMPACT_ATOMS: atom_id res chain seq x y z
N MET A 1 3.37 -7.71 -14.40
CA MET A 1 2.87 -8.28 -13.12
C MET A 1 2.32 -7.12 -12.32
N LEU A 2 1.11 -7.21 -11.76
CA LEU A 2 0.47 -6.07 -11.11
C LEU A 2 0.80 -6.05 -9.60
N PHE A 3 1.37 -4.95 -9.13
CA PHE A 3 1.65 -4.71 -7.72
C PHE A 3 0.66 -3.69 -7.16
N LEU A 4 -0.24 -4.15 -6.30
CA LEU A 4 -1.21 -3.29 -5.62
C LEU A 4 -0.55 -2.72 -4.36
N GLU A 5 -0.22 -1.43 -4.39
CA GLU A 5 0.37 -0.73 -3.27
C GLU A 5 -0.70 -0.01 -2.45
N TYR A 6 -0.57 -0.06 -1.13
CA TYR A 6 -1.34 0.74 -0.21
C TYR A 6 -0.38 1.50 0.71
N LEU A 7 -0.33 2.83 0.57
CA LEU A 7 0.68 3.67 1.23
C LEU A 7 0.62 3.62 2.76
N GLN A 8 -0.49 3.22 3.39
CA GLN A 8 -0.57 3.09 4.86
C GLN A 8 -0.17 1.70 5.37
N CYS A 9 0.06 0.72 4.49
CA CYS A 9 0.52 -0.60 4.91
C CYS A 9 2.04 -0.65 4.90
N SER A 10 2.62 -0.76 6.09
CA SER A 10 4.05 -0.93 6.30
C SER A 10 4.61 -2.19 5.61
N ALA A 11 3.79 -3.23 5.41
CA ALA A 11 4.18 -4.42 4.66
C ALA A 11 4.23 -4.16 3.14
N CYS A 12 3.27 -3.41 2.59
CA CYS A 12 3.26 -3.02 1.17
C CYS A 12 4.46 -2.14 0.82
N GLN A 13 4.83 -1.21 1.72
CA GLN A 13 6.01 -0.37 1.55
C GLN A 13 7.31 -1.18 1.53
N LYS A 14 7.43 -2.19 2.40
CA LYS A 14 8.59 -3.10 2.42
C LYS A 14 8.65 -3.98 1.17
N ALA A 15 7.49 -4.47 0.71
CA ALA A 15 7.39 -5.25 -0.51
C ALA A 15 7.80 -4.43 -1.74
N LYS A 16 7.38 -3.16 -1.82
CA LYS A 16 7.81 -2.25 -2.89
C LYS A 16 9.32 -2.04 -2.90
N LYS A 17 9.91 -1.75 -1.73
CA LYS A 17 11.37 -1.63 -1.60
C LYS A 17 12.10 -2.87 -2.08
N TRP A 18 11.62 -4.05 -1.70
CA TRP A 18 12.21 -5.31 -2.15
C TRP A 18 12.10 -5.48 -3.68
N LEU A 19 10.95 -5.14 -4.27
CA LEU A 19 10.76 -5.19 -5.72
C LEU A 19 11.69 -4.21 -6.46
N ASP A 20 11.85 -2.98 -5.93
CA ASP A 20 12.76 -1.96 -6.46
C ASP A 20 14.24 -2.41 -6.36
N GLU A 21 14.67 -2.93 -5.21
CA GLU A 21 16.04 -3.44 -4.98
C GLU A 21 16.39 -4.60 -5.91
N HIS A 22 15.41 -5.45 -6.21
CA HIS A 22 15.57 -6.58 -7.12
C HIS A 22 15.26 -6.23 -8.58
N GLN A 23 14.98 -4.95 -8.90
CA GLN A 23 14.64 -4.44 -10.24
C GLN A 23 13.52 -5.23 -10.93
N ILE A 24 12.55 -5.71 -10.16
CA ILE A 24 11.43 -6.49 -10.67
C ILE A 24 10.41 -5.52 -11.27
N SER A 25 10.24 -5.58 -12.59
CA SER A 25 9.26 -4.76 -13.31
C SER A 25 7.82 -5.21 -13.01
N CYS A 26 7.20 -4.56 -12.02
CA CYS A 26 5.79 -4.70 -11.70
C CYS A 26 5.06 -3.37 -11.98
N GLU A 27 3.87 -3.44 -12.54
CA GLU A 27 2.98 -2.28 -12.72
C GLU A 27 2.42 -1.90 -11.35
N ASP A 28 2.80 -0.74 -10.83
CA ASP A 28 2.31 -0.25 -9.55
C ASP A 28 0.93 0.39 -9.70
N ARG A 29 -0.04 -0.09 -8.91
CA ARG A 29 -1.34 0.55 -8.77
C ARG A 29 -1.60 0.87 -7.30
N HIS A 30 -1.73 2.16 -7.01
CA HIS A 30 -2.10 2.64 -5.70
C HIS A 30 -3.62 2.51 -5.50
N ILE A 31 -4.05 1.65 -4.58
CA ILE A 31 -5.49 1.34 -4.39
C ILE A 31 -6.22 2.33 -3.47
N MET A 32 -5.61 3.46 -3.12
CA MET A 32 -6.05 4.32 -2.02
C MET A 32 -6.94 5.51 -2.44
N GLU A 33 -7.38 5.60 -3.69
CA GLU A 33 -8.21 6.72 -4.18
C GLU A 33 -9.68 6.63 -3.72
N ASN A 34 -9.91 6.41 -2.42
CA ASN A 34 -11.14 6.75 -1.70
C ASN A 34 -10.91 6.63 -0.17
N ASN A 35 -10.42 7.70 0.43
CA ASN A 35 -10.25 7.83 1.88
C ASN A 35 -11.37 8.70 2.46
N PRO A 36 -12.35 8.16 3.21
CA PRO A 36 -12.80 8.84 4.40
C PRO A 36 -11.75 8.57 5.49
N THR A 37 -11.09 9.64 5.89
CA THR A 37 -10.11 9.81 6.96
C THR A 37 -10.12 8.71 8.03
N SER A 38 -8.92 8.25 8.39
CA SER A 38 -8.57 7.39 9.56
C SER A 38 -9.17 7.80 10.92
N ASP A 39 -10.02 8.82 10.98
CA ASP A 39 -10.72 9.34 12.15
C ASP A 39 -11.86 8.41 12.65
N GLN A 40 -12.25 7.38 11.89
CA GLN A 40 -13.32 6.46 12.30
C GLN A 40 -12.91 5.25 13.17
N MET A 41 -11.62 5.01 13.44
CA MET A 41 -11.19 3.86 14.27
C MET A 41 -11.02 4.21 15.77
N ARG A 42 -11.99 4.93 16.34
CA ARG A 42 -12.21 5.01 17.80
C ARG A 42 -13.69 5.06 18.14
N ILE A 43 -14.46 4.04 17.79
CA ILE A 43 -15.66 3.66 18.56
C ILE A 43 -15.74 2.14 18.63
N GLY A 44 -15.54 1.59 19.85
CA GLY A 44 -16.18 0.35 20.29
C GLY A 44 -15.35 -0.93 20.26
N ALA A 45 -14.51 -1.14 21.28
CA ALA A 45 -14.53 -2.32 22.16
C ALA A 45 -13.67 -2.05 23.40
#